data_AF-A0A0G0RQX9-F1
#
_entry.id   AF-A0A0G0RQX9-F1
#
_cell.length_a   1.000
_cell.length_b   1.000
_cell.length_c   1.000
_cell.angle_alpha   90.00
_cell.angle_beta   90.00
_cell.angle_gamma   90.00
#
_symmetry.space_group_name_H-M   'P 1'
#
loop_
_entity.id
_entity.type
_entity.pdbx_description
1 polymer ?
#
loop_
_entity_poly.entity_id
_entity_poly.type
_entity_poly.pdbx_seq_one_letter_code
_entity_poly.pdbx_strand_id
1 'polypeptide(L)'
;MAIEVKRKKGETFESFLRRFNKRLIQSKVILEFKDKAHEKSHVSRNRQKRLAVERKDYREKIEYLKKTGHIIEDKRKKKHR
;
A
#
# COMPACT_ATOMS: atom_id res chain seq x y z
N MET A 1 8.89 -3.32 -17.13
CA MET A 1 8.91 -1.87 -17.43
C MET A 1 9.95 -1.22 -16.52
N ALA A 2 11.03 -0.67 -17.07
CA ALA A 2 12.02 0.04 -16.27
C ALA A 2 11.42 1.35 -15.73
N ILE A 3 11.69 1.68 -14.46
CA ILE A 3 11.23 2.92 -13.85
C ILE A 3 12.28 3.99 -14.14
N GLU A 4 12.05 4.77 -15.18
CA GLU A 4 12.93 5.88 -15.52
C GLU A 4 12.48 7.17 -14.82
N VAL A 5 13.36 7.74 -14.00
CA VAL A 5 13.18 9.07 -13.43
C VAL A 5 14.44 9.87 -13.70
N LYS A 6 14.36 10.83 -14.61
CA LYS A 6 15.46 11.77 -14.89
C LYS A 6 15.41 12.96 -13.94
N ARG A 7 16.58 13.52 -13.64
CA ARG A 7 16.71 14.74 -12.82
C ARG A 7 16.26 15.95 -13.63
N LYS A 8 15.47 16.84 -13.03
CA LYS A 8 15.07 18.10 -13.66
C LYS A 8 16.14 19.17 -13.42
N LYS A 9 16.35 20.07 -14.39
CA LYS A 9 17.25 21.22 -14.22
C LYS A 9 16.68 22.15 -13.14
N GLY A 10 17.51 22.57 -12.18
CA GLY A 10 17.09 23.37 -11.03
C GLY A 10 16.50 22.57 -9.86
N GLU A 11 16.44 21.24 -9.93
CA GLU A 11 15.95 20.39 -8.84
C GLU A 11 17.06 20.06 -7.83
N THR A 12 16.77 20.22 -6.53
CA THR A 12 17.63 19.73 -5.45
C THR A 12 17.72 18.20 -5.48
N PHE A 13 18.85 17.63 -5.10
CA PHE A 13 19.04 16.18 -5.13
C PHE A 13 17.98 15.44 -4.29
N GLU A 14 17.63 16.00 -3.12
CA GLU A 14 16.64 15.43 -2.23
C GLU A 14 15.23 15.39 -2.84
N SER A 15 14.81 16.45 -3.55
CA SER A 15 13.52 16.46 -4.27
C SER A 15 13.45 15.35 -5.31
N PHE A 16 14.54 15.17 -6.06
CA PHE A 16 14.67 14.10 -7.04
C PHE A 16 14.54 12.72 -6.38
N LEU A 17 15.29 12.48 -5.30
CA LEU A 17 15.26 11.21 -4.55
C LEU A 17 13.87 10.90 -4.00
N ARG A 18 13.17 11.91 -3.47
CA ARG A 18 11.79 11.76 -3.00
C ARG A 18 10.84 11.35 -4.12
N ARG A 19 10.99 11.94 -5.31
CA ARG A 19 10.18 11.60 -6.48
C ARG A 19 10.47 10.18 -6.97
N PHE A 20 11.74 9.79 -7.00
CA PHE A 20 12.18 8.43 -7.32
C PHE A 20 11.58 7.41 -6.35
N ASN A 21 11.71 7.62 -5.03
CA ASN A 21 11.14 6.75 -4.00
C ASN A 21 9.61 6.65 -4.12
N LYS A 22 8.92 7.77 -4.37
CA LYS A 22 7.46 7.75 -4.61
C LYS A 22 7.11 6.91 -5.84
N ARG A 23 7.89 7.02 -6.93
CA ARG A 23 7.66 6.26 -8.16
C ARG A 23 7.92 4.76 -7.97
N LEU A 24 8.95 4.39 -7.21
CA LEU A 24 9.25 3.00 -6.82
C LEU A 24 8.12 2.37 -5.99
N ILE A 25 7.51 3.13 -5.08
CA ILE A 25 6.39 2.62 -4.29
C ILE A 25 5.14 2.45 -5.17
N GLN A 26 4.86 3.44 -6.02
CA GLN A 26 3.70 3.41 -6.93
C GLN A 26 3.77 2.28 -7.95
N SER A 27 4.97 1.94 -8.43
CA SER A 27 5.17 0.85 -9.38
C SER A 27 5.02 -0.53 -8.75
N LYS A 28 4.95 -0.64 -7.42
CA LYS A 28 4.85 -1.89 -6.66
C LYS A 28 5.98 -2.90 -6.87
N VAL A 29 7.03 -2.56 -7.62
CA VAL A 29 8.15 -3.46 -7.92
C VAL A 29 8.79 -4.03 -6.65
N ILE A 30 8.95 -3.20 -5.62
CA ILE A 30 9.50 -3.65 -4.32
C ILE A 30 8.56 -4.65 -3.64
N LEU A 31 7.25 -4.42 -3.71
CA LEU A 31 6.27 -5.31 -3.10
C LEU A 31 6.23 -6.64 -3.85
N GLU A 32 6.20 -6.62 -5.18
CA GLU A 32 6.23 -7.83 -6.00
C GLU A 32 7.52 -8.64 -5.79
N PHE A 33 8.66 -7.97 -5.68
CA PHE A 33 9.93 -8.63 -5.37
C PHE A 33 9.86 -9.35 -4.02
N LYS A 34 9.42 -8.66 -2.96
CA LYS A 34 9.23 -9.25 -1.63
C LYS A 34 8.22 -10.39 -1.63
N ASP A 35 7.16 -10.25 -2.44
CA ASP A 35 6.09 -11.23 -2.56
C ASP A 35 6.57 -12.54 -3.22
N LYS A 36 7.44 -12.41 -4.22
CA LYS A 36 8.06 -13.53 -4.96
C LYS A 36 9.29 -14.11 -4.26
N ALA A 37 9.86 -13.41 -3.27
CA ALA A 37 11.05 -13.86 -2.57
C ALA A 37 10.85 -15.19 -1.82
N HIS A 38 9.60 -15.57 -1.54
CA HIS A 38 9.25 -16.81 -0.86
C HIS A 38 8.17 -17.57 -1.63
N GLU A 39 8.29 -18.90 -1.66
CA GLU A 39 7.23 -19.75 -2.18
C GLU A 39 5.98 -19.66 -1.29
N LYS A 40 4.82 -19.50 -1.93
CA LYS A 40 3.55 -19.41 -1.22
C LYS A 40 2.76 -20.69 -1.40
N SER A 41 2.30 -21.26 -0.29
CA SER A 41 1.35 -22.36 -0.32
C SER A 41 -0.02 -21.91 -0.82
N HIS A 42 -0.74 -22.83 -1.46
CA HIS A 42 -2.09 -22.57 -1.94
C HIS A 42 -3.05 -22.29 -0.77
N VAL A 43 -3.78 -21.18 -0.85
CA VAL A 43 -4.73 -20.79 0.20
C VAL A 43 -6.02 -21.61 0.05
N SER A 44 -6.42 -22.33 1.11
CA SER A 44 -7.66 -23.13 1.12
C SER A 44 -8.92 -22.28 0.90
N ARG A 45 -9.96 -22.89 0.29
CA ARG A 45 -11.25 -22.23 0.02
C ARG A 45 -11.90 -21.64 1.29
N ASN A 46 -11.80 -22.34 2.42
CA ASN A 46 -12.34 -21.87 3.70
C ASN A 46 -11.62 -20.60 4.17
N ARG A 47 -10.28 -20.56 4.03
CA ARG A 47 -9.50 -19.38 4.38
C ARG A 47 -9.82 -18.20 3.46
N GLN A 48 -10.01 -18.43 2.16
CA GLN A 48 -10.43 -17.38 1.23
C GLN A 48 -11.79 -16.79 1.59
N LYS A 49 -12.79 -17.64 1.90
CA LYS A 49 -14.12 -17.21 2.34
C LYS A 49 -14.07 -16.37 3.61
N ARG A 50 -13.34 -16.84 4.63
CA ARG A 50 -13.19 -16.11 5.90
C ARG A 50 -12.58 -14.73 5.69
N LEU A 51 -11.50 -14.63 4.91
CA LEU A 51 -10.87 -13.36 4.58
C LEU A 51 -11.81 -12.41 3.81
N ALA A 52 -12.68 -12.93 2.96
CA ALA A 52 -13.65 -12.13 2.23
C ALA A 52 -14.70 -11.51 3.16
N VAL A 53 -15.21 -12.29 4.12
CA VAL A 53 -16.15 -11.80 5.15
C VAL A 53 -15.48 -10.75 6.04
N GLU A 54 -14.29 -11.04 6.58
CA GLU A 54 -13.54 -10.08 7.41
C GLU A 54 -13.30 -8.73 6.70
N ARG A 55 -12.98 -8.77 5.39
CA ARG A 55 -12.80 -7.55 4.58
C ARG A 55 -14.08 -6.76 4.40
N LYS A 56 -15.23 -7.44 4.29
CA LYS A 56 -16.54 -6.82 4.18
C LYS A 56 -16.90 -6.12 5.50
N ASP A 57 -16.79 -6.84 6.60
CA ASP A 57 -17.11 -6.32 7.95
C ASP A 57 -16.22 -5.11 8.30
N TYR A 58 -14.93 -5.19 7.96
CA TYR A 58 -14.01 -4.07 8.17
C TYR A 58 -14.38 -2.84 7.34
N ARG A 59 -14.83 -3.03 6.09
CA ARG A 59 -15.29 -1.93 5.22
C ARG A 59 -16.55 -1.28 5.78
N GLU A 60 -17.53 -2.08 6.18
CA GLU A 60 -18.78 -1.60 6.77
C GLU A 60 -18.52 -0.81 8.06
N LYS A 61 -17.63 -1.31 8.92
CA LYS A 61 -17.18 -0.61 10.13
C LYS A 61 -16.56 0.76 9.80
N ILE A 62 -15.68 0.82 8.80
CA ILE A 62 -15.07 2.09 8.37
C ILE A 62 -16.13 3.06 7.82
N GLU A 63 -17.05 2.56 7.00
CA GLU A 63 -18.12 3.38 6.42
C GLU A 63 -19.05 3.95 7.50
N TYR A 64 -19.39 3.14 8.50
CA TYR A 64 -20.16 3.58 9.66
C TYR A 64 -19.42 4.68 10.43
N LEU A 65 -18.15 4.46 10.79
CA LEU A 65 -17.33 5.46 11.49
C LEU A 65 -17.17 6.76 10.67
N LYS A 66 -17.10 6.64 9.33
CA LYS A 66 -17.09 7.79 8.42
C LYS A 66 -18.39 8.58 8.46
N LYS A 67 -19.53 7.91 8.49
CA LYS A 67 -20.86 8.55 8.59
C LYS A 67 -21.05 9.24 9.94
N THR A 68 -20.58 8.64 11.02
CA THR A 68 -20.77 9.19 12.38
C THR A 68 -19.71 10.23 12.78
N GLY A 69 -18.75 10.56 11.90
CA GLY A 69 -17.68 11.51 12.21
C GLY A 69 -16.62 11.00 13.20
N HIS A 70 -16.71 9.73 13.63
CA HIS A 70 -15.77 9.10 14.56
C HIS A 70 -14.57 8.45 13.83
N ILE A 71 -14.23 8.93 12.62
CA ILE A 71 -12.99 8.49 11.99
C ILE A 71 -11.86 9.00 12.87
N ILE A 72 -11.19 8.09 13.56
CA ILE A 72 -9.87 8.35 14.13
C ILE A 72 -8.96 8.62 12.93
N GLU A 73 -8.81 9.89 12.55
CA GLU A 73 -7.96 10.33 11.45
C GLU A 73 -6.51 9.82 11.64
N ASP A 74 -6.13 9.58 12.90
CA ASP A 74 -4.79 9.14 13.33
C ASP A 74 -4.37 7.73 12.90
N LYS A 75 -5.29 6.83 12.52
CA LYS A 75 -4.85 5.51 11.99
C LYS A 75 -4.42 5.58 10.53
N ARG A 76 -4.62 6.70 9.82
CA ARG A 76 -4.21 6.87 8.42
C ARG A 76 -2.71 7.12 8.24
N LYS A 77 -1.94 7.33 9.33
CA LYS A 77 -0.49 7.54 9.25
C LYS A 77 0.27 6.91 10.43
N LYS A 78 0.40 5.58 10.42
CA LYS A 78 1.72 4.99 10.68
C LYS A 78 2.19 4.31 9.41
N LYS A 79 2.69 5.13 8.48
CA LYS A 79 3.73 4.65 7.57
C LYS A 79 4.86 4.18 8.48
N HIS A 80 4.93 2.88 8.75
CA HIS A 80 6.18 2.31 9.22
C HIS A 80 7.22 2.69 8.16
N ARG A 81 8.15 3.54 8.61
CA ARG A 81 9.34 3.92 7.87
C ARG A 81 10.12 2.65 7.52
#